data_AF-A0A917RA80-F1
#
_entry.id   AF-A0A917RA80-F1
#
_cell.length_a   1.000
_cell.length_b   1.000
_cell.length_c   1.000
_cell.angle_alpha   90.00
_cell.angle_beta   90.00
_cell.angle_gamma   90.00
#
_symmetry.space_group_name_H-M   'P 1'
#
loop_
_entity.id
_entity.type
_entity.pdbx_description
1 polymer ?
#
loop_
_entity_poly.entity_id
_entity_poly.type
_entity_poly.pdbx_seq_one_letter_code
_entity_poly.pdbx_strand_id
1 'polypeptide(L)'
;MYGMPEERAEEHRRALRELAKHMEPYDLRCRHVERVHLPMRWGFDKGFLLPPEMDVYGGGRFVVTVAVVDVPGGGAWYLVKRPDGLPVQAYTVGDPAHAAEAIAADTAG
;
A
#
# COMPACT_ATOMS: atom_id res chain seq x y z
N MET A 1 17.86 -9.87 -6.69
CA MET A 1 17.64 -8.67 -7.55
C MET A 1 16.13 -8.48 -7.58
N TYR A 2 15.59 -7.57 -6.78
CA TYR A 2 14.20 -7.62 -6.30
C TYR A 2 13.27 -6.73 -7.13
N GLY A 3 12.72 -7.28 -8.21
CA GLY A 3 11.50 -6.77 -8.84
C GLY A 3 10.33 -7.69 -8.50
N MET A 4 9.14 -7.13 -8.34
CA MET A 4 7.91 -7.91 -8.12
C MET A 4 7.37 -8.44 -9.45
N PRO A 5 6.98 -9.73 -9.56
CA PRO A 5 6.27 -10.25 -10.72
C PRO A 5 4.98 -9.46 -10.99
N GLU A 6 4.61 -9.25 -12.25
CA GLU A 6 3.45 -8.44 -12.63
C GLU A 6 2.13 -8.96 -12.05
N GLU A 7 1.92 -10.28 -12.07
CA GLU A 7 0.75 -10.93 -11.45
C GLU A 7 0.66 -10.61 -9.96
N ARG A 8 1.80 -10.67 -9.25
CA ARG A 8 1.86 -10.34 -7.82
C ARG A 8 1.60 -8.86 -7.56
N ALA A 9 2.11 -7.99 -8.43
CA ALA A 9 1.82 -6.55 -8.36
C ALA A 9 0.33 -6.27 -8.56
N GLU A 10 -0.34 -7.01 -9.44
CA GLU A 10 -1.79 -6.87 -9.65
C GLU A 10 -2.60 -7.34 -8.44
N GLU A 11 -2.20 -8.43 -7.78
CA GLU A 11 -2.81 -8.87 -6.52
C GLU A 11 -2.71 -7.77 -5.44
N HIS A 12 -1.53 -7.16 -5.32
CA HIS A 12 -1.30 -6.06 -4.37
C HIS A 12 -2.12 -4.82 -4.73
N ARG A 13 -2.23 -4.45 -6.01
CA ARG A 13 -3.12 -3.37 -6.47
C ARG A 13 -4.57 -3.66 -6.10
N ARG A 14 -5.03 -4.90 -6.31
CA ARG A 14 -6.40 -5.29 -5.98
C ARG A 14 -6.66 -5.16 -4.48
N ALA A 15 -5.74 -5.62 -3.65
CA ALA A 15 -5.84 -5.47 -2.19
C ALA A 15 -5.94 -3.99 -1.78
N LEU A 16 -5.09 -3.12 -2.32
CA LEU A 16 -5.16 -1.67 -2.05
C LEU A 16 -6.48 -1.04 -2.52
N ARG A 17 -7.00 -1.45 -3.67
CA ARG A 17 -8.31 -0.97 -4.17
C ARG A 17 -9.46 -1.43 -3.27
N GLU A 18 -9.44 -2.67 -2.78
CA GLU A 18 -10.44 -3.13 -1.82
C GLU A 18 -10.36 -2.34 -0.51
N LEU A 19 -9.15 -2.15 0.03
CA LEU A 19 -8.95 -1.31 1.22
C LEU A 19 -9.48 0.11 1.03
N ALA A 20 -9.21 0.73 -0.13
CA ALA A 20 -9.68 2.08 -0.44
C ALA A 20 -11.21 2.21 -0.38
N LYS A 21 -11.96 1.20 -0.85
CA LYS A 21 -13.44 1.20 -0.76
C LYS A 21 -13.92 1.22 0.69
N HIS A 22 -13.22 0.52 1.58
CA HIS A 22 -13.52 0.51 3.01
C HIS A 22 -13.13 1.80 3.72
N MET A 23 -12.28 2.63 3.10
CA MET A 23 -11.89 3.94 3.63
C MET A 23 -12.86 5.07 3.27
N GLU A 24 -13.71 4.90 2.24
CA GLU A 24 -14.68 5.91 1.79
C GLU A 24 -15.63 6.41 2.89
N PRO A 25 -16.21 5.55 3.76
CA PRO A 25 -17.12 5.99 4.83
C PRO A 25 -16.47 6.90 5.87
N TYR A 26 -15.14 6.92 5.95
CA TYR A 26 -14.37 7.70 6.91
C TYR A 26 -13.86 9.04 6.34
N ASP A 27 -14.32 9.44 5.15
CA ASP A 27 -13.85 10.65 4.43
C ASP A 27 -12.32 10.65 4.18
N LEU A 28 -11.73 9.46 4.07
CA LEU A 28 -10.32 9.29 3.76
C LEU A 28 -10.12 9.19 2.24
N ARG A 29 -9.34 10.13 1.70
CA ARG A 29 -8.98 10.12 0.29
C ARG A 29 -7.76 9.25 0.06
N CYS A 30 -7.91 8.25 -0.80
CA CYS A 30 -6.84 7.32 -1.15
C CYS A 30 -6.24 7.64 -2.52
N ARG A 31 -4.91 7.68 -2.63
CA ARG A 31 -4.18 7.84 -3.89
C ARG A 31 -3.26 6.66 -4.11
N HIS A 32 -3.48 5.91 -5.18
CA HIS A 32 -2.57 4.83 -5.57
C HIS A 32 -1.28 5.41 -6.16
N VAL A 33 -0.16 4.85 -5.74
CA VAL A 33 1.18 5.27 -6.13
C VAL A 33 1.89 4.07 -6.74
N GLU A 34 2.13 4.15 -8.05
CA GLU A 34 2.95 3.17 -8.76
C GLU A 34 4.36 3.72 -8.91
N ARG A 35 5.35 2.93 -8.48
CA ARG A 35 6.77 3.26 -8.64
C ARG A 35 7.39 2.25 -9.60
N VAL A 36 7.99 2.77 -10.67
CA VAL A 36 8.73 1.97 -11.65
C VAL A 36 10.20 2.29 -11.50
N HIS A 37 11.03 1.28 -11.27
CA HIS A 37 12.48 1.46 -11.32
C HIS A 37 12.99 1.18 -12.73
N LEU A 38 13.50 2.23 -13.40
CA LEU A 38 14.15 2.16 -14.70
C LEU A 38 15.67 2.24 -14.49
N PRO A 39 16.41 1.11 -14.49
CA PRO A 39 17.86 1.18 -14.39
C PRO A 39 18.44 1.83 -15.65
N MET A 40 19.16 2.95 -15.49
CA MET A 40 19.87 3.65 -16.58
C MET A 40 21.16 2.92 -16.99
N ARG A 41 21.07 1.65 -17.42
CA ARG A 41 22.18 0.94 -18.07
C ARG A 41 21.70 0.30 -19.37
N TRP A 42 22.44 0.55 -20.45
CA TRP A 42 22.27 -0.10 -21.74
C TRP A 42 22.18 -1.62 -21.58
N GLY A 43 21.04 -2.22 -21.96
CA GLY A 43 20.91 -3.67 -22.13
C GLY A 43 19.84 -4.41 -21.32
N PHE A 44 18.99 -3.73 -20.53
CA PHE A 44 17.85 -4.37 -19.86
C PHE A 44 16.54 -3.63 -20.17
N ASP A 45 15.80 -4.14 -21.16
CA ASP A 45 14.55 -3.54 -21.68
C ASP A 45 13.32 -3.74 -20.78
N LYS A 46 13.48 -4.32 -19.58
CA LYS A 46 12.36 -4.60 -18.67
C LYS A 46 12.53 -3.80 -17.38
N GLY A 47 11.79 -2.70 -17.28
CA GLY A 47 11.63 -1.98 -16.02
C GLY A 47 11.17 -2.93 -14.91
N PHE A 48 11.64 -2.71 -13.68
CA PHE A 48 11.23 -3.52 -12.54
C PHE A 48 10.11 -2.77 -11.81
N LEU A 49 8.97 -3.45 -11.62
CA LEU A 49 7.88 -2.95 -10.81
C LEU A 49 8.26 -3.03 -9.34
N LEU A 50 8.13 -1.90 -8.63
CA LEU A 50 8.14 -1.89 -7.19
C LEU A 50 6.73 -2.22 -6.68
N PRO A 51 6.59 -2.72 -5.44
CA PRO A 51 5.28 -2.94 -4.84
C PRO A 51 4.44 -1.66 -4.92
N PRO A 52 3.17 -1.74 -5.38
CA PRO A 52 2.29 -0.59 -5.38
C PRO A 52 2.06 -0.13 -3.93
N GLU A 53 1.94 1.19 -3.76
CA GLU A 53 1.62 1.81 -2.48
C GLU A 53 0.35 2.63 -2.61
N MET A 54 -0.23 3.03 -1.48
CA MET A 54 -1.39 3.90 -1.41
C MET A 54 -1.17 4.97 -0.36
N ASP A 55 -1.20 6.24 -0.78
CA ASP A 55 -1.16 7.38 0.12
C ASP A 55 -2.58 7.70 0.59
N VAL A 56 -2.76 7.84 1.91
CA VAL A 56 -4.05 8.12 2.54
C VAL A 56 -4.03 9.54 3.10
N TYR A 57 -5.10 10.27 2.81
CA TYR A 57 -5.29 11.66 3.23
C TYR A 57 -6.59 11.83 4.01
N GLY A 58 -6.54 12.56 5.14
CA GLY A 58 -7.71 12.94 5.93
C GLY A 58 -7.75 14.45 6.09
N GLY A 59 -8.90 15.09 5.87
CA GLY A 59 -9.04 16.55 5.98
C GLY A 59 -8.06 17.36 5.11
N GLY A 60 -7.63 16.79 3.97
CA GLY A 60 -6.66 17.39 3.05
C GLY A 60 -5.18 17.25 3.45
N ARG A 61 -4.87 16.56 4.55
CA ARG A 61 -3.50 16.29 5.00
C ARG A 61 -3.09 14.86 4.73
N PHE A 62 -1.82 14.66 4.39
CA PHE A 62 -1.25 13.32 4.26
C PHE A 62 -1.14 12.68 5.65
N VAL A 63 -1.59 11.44 5.78
CA VAL A 63 -1.63 10.72 7.06
C VAL A 63 -0.65 9.55 7.05
N VAL A 64 -0.84 8.61 6.14
CA VAL A 64 -0.06 7.37 6.07
C VAL A 64 0.13 6.92 4.63
N THR A 65 1.18 6.13 4.41
CA THR A 65 1.33 5.31 3.20
C THR A 65 1.07 3.86 3.58
N VAL A 66 0.20 3.19 2.84
CA VAL A 66 -0.06 1.75 2.96
C VAL A 66 0.65 1.03 1.82
N ALA A 67 1.45 0.02 2.15
CA ALA A 67 2.04 -0.90 1.19
C ALA A 67 1.50 -2.32 1.42
N VAL A 68 1.44 -3.15 0.39
CA VAL A 68 1.17 -4.58 0.58
C VAL A 68 2.50 -5.33 0.59
N VAL A 69 2.69 -6.18 1.59
CA VAL A 69 3.91 -6.99 1.76
C VAL A 69 3.56 -8.45 1.93
N ASP A 70 4.36 -9.32 1.34
CA ASP A 70 4.21 -10.76 1.47
C ASP A 70 5.09 -11.28 2.61
N VAL A 71 4.45 -11.81 3.65
CA VAL A 71 5.13 -12.38 4.81
C VAL A 71 5.29 -13.89 4.59
N PRO A 72 6.53 -14.42 4.63
CA PRO A 72 6.76 -15.87 4.51
C PRO A 72 5.95 -16.66 5.53
N GLY A 73 5.11 -17.59 5.06
CA GLY A 73 4.23 -18.40 5.91
C GLY A 73 3.03 -17.65 6.52
N GLY A 74 2.89 -16.34 6.27
CA GLY A 74 1.85 -15.48 6.85
C GLY A 74 0.92 -14.81 5.84
N GLY A 75 1.15 -14.97 4.53
CA GLY A 75 0.32 -14.38 3.48
C GLY A 75 0.63 -12.90 3.22
N ALA A 76 -0.31 -12.20 2.59
CA ALA A 76 -0.18 -10.78 2.25
C ALA A 76 -0.74 -9.88 3.37
N TRP A 77 -0.04 -8.78 3.66
CA TRP A 77 -0.35 -7.86 4.74
C TRP A 77 -0.34 -6.41 4.24
N TYR A 78 -1.27 -5.60 4.73
CA TYR A 78 -1.19 -4.14 4.66
C TYR A 78 -0.18 -3.67 5.71
N LEU A 79 0.92 -3.07 5.26
CA LEU A 79 1.90 -2.39 6.09
C LEU A 79 1.62 -0.89 6.08
N VAL A 80 1.24 -0.35 7.24
CA VAL A 80 0.93 1.08 7.43
C VAL A 80 2.19 1.81 7.87
N LYS A 81 2.57 2.84 7.11
CA LYS A 81 3.75 3.66 7.33
C LYS A 81 3.35 5.10 7.65
N ARG A 82 4.04 5.70 8.61
CA ARG A 82 3.94 7.14 8.90
C ARG A 82 4.53 8.00 7.77
N PRO A 83 4.30 9.32 7.78
CA PRO A 83 4.94 10.25 6.84
C PRO A 83 6.46 10.28 6.86
N ASP A 84 7.07 9.88 7.98
CA ASP A 84 8.52 9.69 8.10
C ASP A 84 9.02 8.38 7.45
N GLY A 85 8.11 7.56 6.91
CA GLY A 85 8.40 6.28 6.28
C GLY A 85 8.54 5.09 7.25
N LEU A 86 8.41 5.31 8.56
CA LEU A 86 8.53 4.25 9.55
C LEU A 86 7.23 3.43 9.64
N PRO A 87 7.31 2.09 9.63
CA PRO A 87 6.13 1.26 9.83
C PRO A 87 5.60 1.46 11.25
N VAL A 88 4.28 1.48 11.40
CA VAL A 88 3.60 1.64 12.70
C VAL A 88 2.69 0.47 13.00
N GLN A 89 1.96 0.00 11.99
CA GLN A 89 0.98 -1.07 12.13
C GLN A 89 1.00 -1.97 10.90
N ALA A 90 0.48 -3.19 11.08
CA ALA A 90 0.27 -4.12 9.99
C ALA A 90 -1.03 -4.91 10.20
N TYR A 91 -1.75 -5.15 9.11
CA TYR A 91 -3.02 -5.86 9.08
C TYR A 91 -3.02 -6.92 7.99
N THR A 92 -3.70 -8.03 8.19
CA THR A 92 -3.86 -9.04 7.14
C THR A 92 -4.70 -8.50 5.98
N VAL A 93 -4.35 -8.85 4.74
CA VAL A 93 -5.17 -8.51 3.56
C VAL A 93 -6.55 -9.20 3.61
N GLY A 94 -6.69 -10.26 4.40
CA GLY A 94 -7.96 -10.98 4.57
C GLY A 94 -9.06 -10.20 5.30
N ASP A 95 -8.75 -9.08 5.94
CA ASP A 95 -9.72 -8.24 6.64
C ASP A 95 -9.48 -6.74 6.36
N PRO A 96 -9.85 -6.25 5.16
CA PRO A 96 -9.66 -4.85 4.78
C PRO A 96 -10.55 -3.89 5.56
N ALA A 97 -11.71 -4.35 6.07
CA ALA A 97 -12.61 -3.52 6.84
C ALA A 97 -11.99 -3.16 8.19
N HIS A 98 -11.44 -4.14 8.90
CA HIS A 98 -10.75 -3.91 10.17
C HIS A 98 -9.52 -3.00 10.00
N ALA A 99 -8.76 -3.19 8.92
CA ALA A 99 -7.62 -2.33 8.60
C ALA A 99 -8.04 -0.87 8.35
N ALA A 100 -9.13 -0.65 7.60
CA ALA A 100 -9.64 0.69 7.33
C ALA A 100 -10.14 1.40 8.60
N GLU A 101 -10.87 0.67 9.47
CA GLU A 101 -11.35 1.20 10.75
C GLU A 101 -10.20 1.63 11.65
N ALA A 102 -9.15 0.82 11.75
CA ALA A 102 -7.98 1.15 12.57
C ALA A 102 -7.20 2.36 12.03
N ILE A 103 -7.02 2.46 10.71
CA ILE A 103 -6.36 3.61 10.08
C ILE A 103 -7.18 4.89 10.31
N ALA A 104 -8.51 4.81 10.23
CA ALA A 104 -9.38 5.96 10.50
C ALA A 104 -9.32 6.38 11.97
N ALA A 105 -9.30 5.44 12.92
CA ALA A 105 -9.17 5.74 14.34
C ALA A 105 -7.88 6.52 14.66
N ASP A 106 -6.77 6.14 14.03
CA ASP A 106 -5.47 6.81 14.20
C ASP A 106 -5.42 8.22 13.56
N THR A 107 -6.27 8.51 12.58
CA THR A 107 -6.37 9.86 11.97
C THR A 107 -7.11 10.88 12.81
N ALA A 108 -7.96 10.42 13.74
CA ALA A 108 -8.86 11.27 14.53
C ALA A 108 -8.25 11.72 15.88
N GLY A 109 -7.11 11.16 16.28
CA GLY A 109 -6.38 11.51 17.50
C GLY A 109 -5.28 12.54 17.26
#